data_AF-A0A5J5HJS8-F1
#
_entry.id   AF-A0A5J5HJS8-F1
#
_cell.length_a   1.000
_cell.length_b   1.000
_cell.length_c   1.000
_cell.angle_alpha   90.00
_cell.angle_beta   90.00
_cell.angle_gamma   90.00
#
_symmetry.space_group_name_H-M   'P 1'
#
loop_
_entity.id
_entity.type
_entity.pdbx_description
1 polymer ?
#
loop_
_entity_poly.entity_id
_entity_poly.type
_entity_poly.pdbx_seq_one_letter_code
_entity_poly.pdbx_strand_id
1 'polypeptide(L)'
;MTRKLFLSLLTVFFIFTSVGCNKSPEVNEKSYAEHWNELDKNQKYWFVTTELEKLKAAGYSVIVEEYYFIDRLDSYYNDNPPGDLPAQEAIRKIGVSTGTIQMSLTK
;
A
#
# COMPACT_ATOMS: atom_id res chain seq x y z
N MET A 1 -45.90 52.02 18.88
CA MET A 1 -45.68 51.99 20.34
C MET A 1 -45.02 50.64 20.67
N THR A 2 -43.68 50.58 20.65
CA THR A 2 -42.78 50.38 21.83
C THR A 2 -42.96 49.02 22.52
N ARG A 3 -42.00 48.07 22.33
CA ARG A 3 -40.89 47.71 23.26
C ARG A 3 -41.43 47.02 24.54
N LYS A 4 -40.98 45.86 25.03
CA LYS A 4 -39.61 45.32 25.24
C LYS A 4 -39.76 43.90 25.88
N LEU A 5 -38.98 42.91 25.43
CA LEU A 5 -37.88 42.20 26.14
C LEU A 5 -38.23 41.51 27.48
N PHE A 6 -38.07 40.17 27.52
CA PHE A 6 -37.38 39.38 28.58
C PHE A 6 -37.15 37.96 28.01
N LEU A 7 -35.96 37.67 27.46
CA LEU A 7 -34.94 36.82 28.09
C LEU A 7 -35.49 35.81 29.11
N SER A 8 -35.52 34.53 28.72
CA SER A 8 -35.00 33.49 29.60
C SER A 8 -34.40 32.38 28.73
N LEU A 9 -33.09 32.20 28.91
CA LEU A 9 -32.32 31.07 28.41
C LEU A 9 -32.97 29.77 28.87
N LEU A 10 -33.33 28.90 27.94
CA LEU A 10 -33.29 27.47 28.20
C LEU A 10 -32.43 26.84 27.12
N THR A 11 -31.14 26.78 27.42
CA THR A 11 -30.14 25.94 26.78
C THR A 11 -30.62 24.49 26.83
N VAL A 12 -31.41 24.09 25.84
CA VAL A 12 -31.69 22.66 25.61
C VAL A 12 -30.47 22.11 24.90
N PHE A 13 -29.64 21.46 25.72
CA PHE A 13 -28.56 20.55 25.38
C PHE A 13 -28.74 19.89 24.00
N PHE A 14 -27.88 20.25 23.06
CA PHE A 14 -27.60 19.42 21.88
C PHE A 14 -26.88 18.15 22.36
N ILE A 15 -27.64 17.10 22.68
CA ILE A 15 -27.06 15.77 22.79
C ILE A 15 -27.16 15.14 21.41
N PHE A 16 -26.14 15.36 20.57
CA PHE A 16 -25.86 14.43 19.48
C PHE A 16 -25.38 13.12 20.11
N THR A 17 -26.30 12.25 20.54
CA THR A 17 -25.95 10.84 20.68
C THR A 17 -25.89 10.24 19.28
N SER A 18 -24.81 10.49 18.53
CA SER A 18 -24.45 9.60 17.43
C SER A 18 -23.80 8.35 18.02
N VAL A 19 -24.56 7.57 18.81
CA VAL A 19 -24.22 6.17 19.05
C VAL A 19 -24.90 5.38 17.94
N GLY A 20 -24.30 5.52 16.76
CA GLY A 20 -24.42 4.58 15.68
C GLY A 20 -22.99 4.16 15.36
N CYS A 21 -22.43 3.27 16.19
CA CYS A 21 -21.39 2.38 15.71
C CYS A 21 -22.02 1.55 14.60
N ASN A 22 -22.08 2.11 13.38
CA ASN A 22 -22.10 1.27 12.20
C ASN A 22 -20.78 0.53 12.28
N LYS A 23 -20.85 -0.75 12.66
CA LYS A 23 -19.80 -1.70 12.31
C LYS A 23 -19.53 -1.42 10.84
N SER A 24 -18.37 -0.82 10.54
CA SER A 24 -17.84 -0.89 9.20
C SER A 24 -17.96 -2.36 8.81
N PRO A 25 -18.50 -2.72 7.64
CA PRO A 25 -18.28 -4.07 7.16
C PRO A 25 -16.77 -4.29 7.28
N GLU A 26 -16.36 -5.40 7.89
CA GLU A 26 -14.99 -5.88 7.78
C GLU A 26 -14.71 -5.97 6.28
N VAL A 27 -14.18 -4.89 5.72
CA VAL A 27 -13.46 -4.93 4.47
C VAL A 27 -12.26 -5.75 4.87
N ASN A 28 -12.29 -7.05 4.60
CA ASN A 28 -11.12 -7.89 4.65
C ASN A 28 -10.09 -7.24 3.72
N GLU A 29 -9.24 -6.38 4.29
CA GLU A 29 -8.10 -5.83 3.57
C GLU A 29 -7.28 -7.03 3.13
N LYS A 30 -7.23 -7.26 1.82
CA LYS A 30 -6.45 -8.37 1.27
C LYS A 30 -5.01 -8.21 1.71
N SER A 31 -4.39 -9.32 2.08
CA SER A 31 -2.96 -9.32 2.37
C SER A 31 -2.16 -8.96 1.11
N TYR A 32 -0.90 -8.53 1.27
CA TYR A 32 -0.04 -8.25 0.11
C TYR A 32 0.20 -9.51 -0.72
N ALA A 33 0.25 -10.69 -0.08
CA ALA A 33 0.35 -11.97 -0.76
C ALA A 33 -0.90 -12.28 -1.58
N GLU A 34 -2.09 -12.08 -1.03
CA GLU A 34 -3.36 -12.25 -1.76
C GLU A 34 -3.43 -11.32 -2.97
N HIS A 35 -3.09 -10.05 -2.78
CA HIS A 35 -3.06 -9.09 -3.89
C HIS A 35 -2.10 -9.51 -5.00
N TRP A 36 -0.89 -9.96 -4.65
CA TRP A 36 0.10 -10.43 -5.62
C TRP A 36 -0.35 -11.71 -6.34
N ASN A 37 -0.94 -12.66 -5.61
CA ASN A 37 -1.33 -13.96 -6.14
C ASN A 37 -2.57 -13.90 -7.04
N GLU A 38 -3.38 -12.85 -6.94
CA GLU A 38 -4.49 -12.59 -7.85
C GLU A 38 -4.05 -12.03 -9.22
N LEU A 39 -2.82 -11.52 -9.32
CA LEU A 39 -2.30 -10.98 -10.57
C LEU A 39 -1.96 -12.10 -11.56
N ASP A 40 -2.39 -11.92 -12.80
CA ASP A 40 -1.94 -12.76 -13.89
C ASP A 40 -0.46 -12.47 -14.26
N LYS A 41 0.12 -13.32 -15.10
CA LYS A 41 1.53 -13.21 -15.52
C LYS A 41 1.86 -11.86 -16.16
N ASN A 42 0.96 -11.30 -16.97
CA ASN A 42 1.18 -10.03 -17.64
C ASN A 42 1.09 -8.86 -16.65
N GLN A 43 0.14 -8.91 -15.71
CA GLN A 43 0.01 -7.91 -14.65
C GLN A 43 1.24 -7.90 -13.75
N LYS A 44 1.74 -9.08 -13.35
CA LYS A 44 3.01 -9.22 -12.60
C LYS A 44 4.19 -8.64 -13.38
N TYR A 45 4.29 -8.96 -14.67
CA TYR A 45 5.33 -8.42 -15.54
C TYR A 45 5.31 -6.90 -15.59
N TRP A 46 4.16 -6.29 -15.92
CA TRP A 46 4.04 -4.84 -16.00
C TRP A 46 4.30 -4.15 -14.66
N PHE A 47 3.85 -4.75 -13.56
CA PHE A 47 4.14 -4.24 -12.22
C PHE A 47 5.65 -4.20 -11.96
N VAL A 48 6.34 -5.32 -12.19
CA VAL A 48 7.79 -5.41 -11.98
C VAL A 48 8.54 -4.47 -12.92
N THR A 49 8.24 -4.45 -14.22
CA THR A 49 8.84 -3.52 -15.18
C THR A 49 8.74 -2.08 -14.69
N THR A 50 7.55 -1.66 -14.27
CA THR A 50 7.29 -0.30 -13.77
C THR A 50 8.17 0.04 -12.56
N GLU A 51 8.29 -0.88 -11.60
CA GLU A 51 9.11 -0.65 -10.41
C GLU A 51 10.61 -0.65 -10.72
N LEU A 52 11.07 -1.51 -11.62
CA LEU A 52 12.46 -1.52 -12.07
C LEU A 52 12.82 -0.24 -12.85
N GLU A 53 11.91 0.28 -13.68
CA GLU A 53 12.09 1.56 -14.37
C GLU A 53 12.17 2.74 -13.40
N LYS A 54 11.31 2.78 -12.37
CA LYS A 54 11.39 3.79 -11.31
C LYS A 54 12.74 3.73 -10.58
N LEU A 55 13.25 2.53 -10.32
CA LEU A 55 14.56 2.33 -9.72
C LEU A 55 15.68 2.85 -10.63
N LYS A 56 15.66 2.49 -11.91
CA LYS A 56 16.63 2.98 -12.90
C LYS A 56 16.61 4.51 -13.00
N ALA A 57 15.41 5.11 -13.05
CA ALA A 57 15.24 6.57 -13.05
C ALA A 57 15.76 7.24 -11.76
N ALA A 58 15.73 6.52 -10.64
CA ALA A 58 16.29 6.95 -9.36
C ALA A 58 17.81 6.71 -9.23
N GLY A 59 18.50 6.27 -10.29
CA GLY A 59 19.94 6.08 -10.30
C GLY A 59 20.42 4.71 -9.80
N TYR A 60 19.53 3.71 -9.75
CA TYR A 60 19.93 2.33 -9.45
C TYR A 60 20.27 1.58 -10.74
N SER A 61 21.26 0.70 -10.65
CA SER A 61 21.53 -0.31 -11.68
C SER A 61 20.75 -1.58 -11.36
N VAL A 62 20.09 -2.14 -12.37
CA VAL A 62 19.35 -3.42 -12.31
C VAL A 62 20.01 -4.38 -13.29
N ILE A 63 20.58 -5.48 -12.78
CA ILE A 63 21.42 -6.39 -13.58
C ILE A 63 20.71 -7.70 -14.00
N VAL A 64 19.43 -7.85 -13.65
CA VAL A 64 18.60 -9.00 -14.00
C VAL A 64 17.27 -8.55 -14.58
N GLU A 65 16.60 -9.45 -15.29
CA GLU A 65 15.32 -9.20 -15.95
C GLU A 65 14.13 -9.34 -14.99
N GLU A 66 12.96 -8.90 -15.44
CA GLU A 66 11.71 -8.84 -14.70
C GLU A 66 11.32 -10.20 -14.13
N TYR A 67 11.46 -11.28 -14.92
CA TYR A 67 11.08 -12.62 -14.52
C TYR A 67 11.85 -13.13 -13.30
N TYR A 68 13.10 -12.70 -13.10
CA TYR A 68 13.84 -13.00 -11.88
C TYR A 68 13.10 -12.48 -10.64
N PHE A 69 12.59 -11.25 -10.69
CA PHE A 69 11.86 -10.67 -9.57
C PHE A 69 10.48 -11.30 -9.40
N ILE A 70 9.80 -11.65 -10.49
CA ILE A 70 8.50 -12.36 -10.43
C ILE A 70 8.68 -13.69 -9.69
N ASP A 71 9.65 -14.51 -10.07
CA ASP A 71 9.90 -15.81 -9.45
C ASP A 71 10.26 -15.65 -7.95
N ARG A 72 11.03 -14.62 -7.60
CA ARG A 72 11.40 -14.34 -6.21
C ARG A 72 10.23 -13.83 -5.37
N LEU A 73 9.35 -13.01 -5.94
CA LEU A 73 8.13 -12.55 -5.28
C LEU A 73 7.14 -13.69 -5.10
N ASP A 74 6.96 -14.54 -6.10
CA ASP A 74 6.14 -15.75 -6.01
C ASP A 74 6.64 -16.65 -4.86
N SER A 75 7.95 -16.91 -4.77
CA SER A 75 8.53 -17.65 -3.62
C SER A 75 8.27 -16.92 -2.30
N TYR A 76 8.54 -15.61 -2.23
CA TYR A 76 8.38 -14.83 -1.01
C TYR A 76 6.95 -14.88 -0.44
N TYR A 77 5.93 -14.70 -1.28
CA TYR A 77 4.53 -14.69 -0.87
C TYR A 77 3.93 -16.08 -0.68
N ASN A 78 4.48 -17.12 -1.33
CA ASN A 78 4.11 -18.51 -1.05
C ASN A 78 4.68 -18.99 0.29
N ASP A 79 5.93 -18.60 0.61
CA ASP A 79 6.59 -18.99 1.85
C ASP A 79 6.11 -18.15 3.05
N ASN A 80 5.56 -16.95 2.81
CA ASN A 80 5.02 -16.05 3.82
C ASN A 80 3.59 -15.60 3.44
N PRO A 81 2.55 -16.37 3.78
CA PRO A 81 1.18 -16.11 3.33
C PRO A 81 0.54 -14.78 3.75
N PRO A 82 0.86 -14.15 4.91
CA PRO A 82 0.41 -12.78 5.15
C PRO A 82 1.20 -11.76 4.32
N GLY A 83 2.41 -12.12 3.89
CA GLY A 83 3.31 -11.29 3.10
C GLY A 83 3.55 -9.94 3.75
N ASP A 84 4.50 -9.82 4.67
CA ASP A 84 4.62 -8.61 5.51
C ASP A 84 5.06 -7.34 4.77
N LEU A 85 5.36 -7.45 3.47
CA LEU A 85 5.89 -6.36 2.65
C LEU A 85 5.05 -6.18 1.39
N PRO A 86 4.74 -4.93 0.99
CA PRO A 86 4.24 -4.63 -0.35
C PRO A 86 5.23 -5.09 -1.43
N ALA A 87 4.73 -5.48 -2.60
CA ALA A 87 5.57 -6.03 -3.68
C ALA A 87 6.69 -5.06 -4.11
N GLN A 88 6.42 -3.75 -4.10
CA GLN A 88 7.43 -2.72 -4.37
C GLN A 88 8.60 -2.76 -3.38
N GLU A 89 8.32 -2.92 -2.09
CA GLU A 89 9.35 -2.99 -1.06
C GLU A 89 10.08 -4.32 -1.11
N ALA A 90 9.36 -5.41 -1.36
CA ALA A 90 9.94 -6.73 -1.57
C ALA A 90 10.91 -6.74 -2.77
N ILE A 91 10.59 -6.10 -3.90
CA ILE A 91 11.51 -5.94 -5.06
C ILE A 91 12.82 -5.29 -4.63
N ARG A 92 12.75 -4.17 -3.89
CA ARG A 92 13.97 -3.49 -3.40
C ARG A 92 14.77 -4.37 -2.45
N LYS A 93 14.09 -5.00 -1.47
CA LYS A 93 14.73 -5.87 -0.48
C LYS A 93 15.42 -7.06 -1.13
N ILE A 94 14.73 -7.76 -2.04
CA ILE A 94 15.27 -8.88 -2.82
C ILE A 94 16.45 -8.40 -3.66
N GLY A 95 16.29 -7.29 -4.40
CA GLY A 95 17.32 -6.79 -5.29
C GLY A 95 18.60 -6.39 -4.56
N VAL A 96 18.49 -5.65 -3.47
CA VAL A 96 19.65 -5.23 -2.66
C VAL A 96 20.31 -6.42 -1.98
N SER A 97 19.52 -7.32 -1.36
CA SER A 97 20.07 -8.49 -0.65
C SER A 97 20.75 -9.51 -1.57
N THR A 98 20.29 -9.62 -2.81
CA THR A 98 20.88 -10.52 -3.82
C THR A 98 21.91 -9.81 -4.71
N GLY A 99 22.15 -8.51 -4.50
CA GLY A 99 23.07 -7.72 -5.32
C GLY A 99 22.61 -7.48 -6.75
N THR A 100 21.34 -7.76 -7.08
CA THR A 100 20.78 -7.54 -8.42
C THR A 100 20.25 -6.12 -8.64
N ILE A 101 20.05 -5.36 -7.55
CA ILE A 101 19.83 -3.92 -7.55
C ILE A 101 20.97 -3.27 -6.78
N GLN A 102 21.70 -2.36 -7.42
CA GLN A 102 22.85 -1.68 -6.84
C GLN A 102 22.71 -0.17 -7.03
N MET A 103 23.20 0.62 -6.08
CA MET A 103 23.31 2.06 -6.29
C MET A 103 24.32 2.31 -7.42
N SER A 104 23.93 3.02 -8.47
CA SER A 104 24.88 3.36 -9.53
C SER A 104 25.85 4.41 -8.98
N LEU A 105 27.11 4.02 -8.76
CA LEU A 105 28.16 4.92 -8.26
C LEU A 105 28.67 5.91 -9.33
N THR A 106 28.03 5.95 -10.49
CA THR A 106 28.39 6.82 -11.61
C THR A 106 27.93 8.25 -11.34
N LYS A 107 28.87 9.05 -10.82
CA LYS A 107 28.95 10.49 -11.03
C LYS A 107 29.50 10.79 -12.42
#